data_AF-A0A432G9X0-F1
#
_entry.id   AF-A0A432G9X0-F1
#
_cell.length_a   1.000
_cell.length_b   1.000
_cell.length_c   1.000
_cell.angle_alpha   90.00
_cell.angle_beta   90.00
_cell.angle_gamma   90.00
#
_symmetry.space_group_name_H-M   'P 1'
#
loop_
_entity.id
_entity.type
_entity.pdbx_description
1 polymer ?
#
loop_
_entity_poly.entity_id
_entity_poly.type
_entity_poly.pdbx_seq_one_letter_code
_entity_poly.pdbx_strand_id
1 'polypeptide(L)'
;MKPTLKEILDEALMDEYKARDTYRKIIDTFGPVRPFSNIVEAEQTHIDMLKPLYESHGIPLPPEPDPARVEAPSTLLEACRTGVAAEIENVAMYDRLIAATQAEDVVDVLKRLQAASREHHLPAFQRCVERGDTPGGGHGHRGGRRSA
;
A
#
# COMPACT_ATOMS: atom_id res chain seq x y z
N MET A 1 -5.77 -7.42 26.79
CA MET A 1 -4.61 -6.58 27.15
C MET A 1 -4.46 -5.55 26.02
N LYS A 2 -4.11 -4.29 26.31
CA LYS A 2 -3.86 -3.29 25.25
C LYS A 2 -2.46 -3.54 24.66
N PRO A 3 -2.25 -3.38 23.34
CA PRO A 3 -0.93 -3.53 22.75
C PRO A 3 0.01 -2.42 23.24
N THR A 4 1.29 -2.75 23.33
CA THR A 4 2.36 -1.81 23.60
C THR A 4 2.62 -0.92 22.38
N LEU A 5 3.29 0.22 22.59
CA LEU A 5 3.66 1.09 21.47
C LEU A 5 4.56 0.38 20.45
N LYS A 6 5.47 -0.49 20.92
CA LYS A 6 6.30 -1.31 20.04
C LYS A 6 5.46 -2.23 19.14
N GLU A 7 4.48 -2.93 19.71
CA GLU A 7 3.59 -3.80 18.92
C GLU A 7 2.77 -3.01 17.89
N ILE A 8 2.36 -1.79 18.23
CA ILE A 8 1.64 -0.89 17.32
C ILE A 8 2.52 -0.47 16.14
N LEU A 9 3.74 0.01 16.41
CA LEU A 9 4.67 0.44 15.38
C LEU A 9 5.14 -0.73 14.50
N ASP A 10 5.43 -1.88 15.12
CA ASP A 10 5.85 -3.07 14.39
C ASP A 10 4.75 -3.58 13.45
N GLU A 11 3.51 -3.58 13.91
CA GLU A 11 2.37 -4.00 13.09
C GLU A 11 2.21 -3.08 11.87
N ALA A 12 2.20 -1.76 12.07
CA ALA A 12 2.12 -0.80 10.97
C ALA A 12 3.31 -0.96 10.00
N LEU A 13 4.55 -0.97 10.51
CA LEU A 13 5.75 -1.04 9.68
C LEU A 13 5.84 -2.34 8.87
N MET A 14 5.47 -3.48 9.46
CA MET A 14 5.48 -4.76 8.75
C MET A 14 4.42 -4.81 7.65
N ASP A 15 3.25 -4.19 7.86
CA ASP A 15 2.22 -4.12 6.82
C ASP A 15 2.67 -3.25 5.64
N GLU A 16 3.29 -2.10 5.91
CA GLU A 16 3.83 -1.21 4.86
C GLU A 16 4.97 -1.89 4.06
N TYR A 17 5.87 -2.64 4.72
CA TYR A 17 6.87 -3.45 4.01
C TYR A 17 6.22 -4.50 3.10
N LYS A 18 5.23 -5.23 3.63
CA LYS A 18 4.51 -6.25 2.87
C LYS A 18 3.81 -5.65 1.65
N ALA A 19 3.14 -4.51 1.80
CA ALA A 19 2.47 -3.81 0.70
C ALA A 19 3.48 -3.39 -0.38
N ARG A 20 4.54 -2.66 0.02
CA ARG A 20 5.61 -2.20 -0.89
C ARG A 20 6.22 -3.35 -1.67
N ASP A 21 6.60 -4.44 -0.99
CA ASP A 21 7.29 -5.57 -1.63
C ASP A 21 6.35 -6.36 -2.54
N THR A 22 5.07 -6.48 -2.16
CA THR A 22 4.02 -7.04 -3.03
C THR A 22 3.89 -6.22 -4.31
N TYR A 23 3.83 -4.91 -4.20
CA TYR A 23 3.67 -4.03 -5.37
C TYR A 23 4.93 -4.01 -6.23
N ARG A 24 6.14 -4.03 -5.66
CA ARG A 24 7.39 -4.23 -6.41
C ARG A 24 7.37 -5.54 -7.18
N LYS A 25 6.99 -6.64 -6.53
CA LYS A 25 6.94 -7.96 -7.18
C LYS A 25 5.93 -8.01 -8.33
N ILE A 26 4.79 -7.34 -8.19
CA ILE A 26 3.79 -7.19 -9.24
C ILE A 26 4.35 -6.36 -10.41
N ILE A 27 5.06 -5.26 -10.13
CA ILE A 27 5.71 -4.43 -11.15
C ILE A 27 6.79 -5.23 -11.90
N ASP A 28 7.60 -6.02 -11.20
CA ASP A 28 8.62 -6.87 -11.82
C ASP A 28 7.99 -7.93 -12.75
N THR A 29 6.80 -8.43 -12.39
CA THR A 29 6.10 -9.51 -13.12
C THR A 29 5.32 -8.98 -14.33
N PHE A 30 4.61 -7.86 -14.17
CA PHE A 30 3.65 -7.37 -15.16
C PHE A 30 4.05 -6.01 -15.79
N GLY A 31 5.17 -5.44 -15.37
CA GLY A 31 5.60 -4.09 -15.74
C GLY A 31 4.99 -2.99 -14.85
N PRO A 32 5.41 -1.73 -15.05
CA PRO A 32 5.06 -0.59 -14.19
C PRO A 32 3.62 -0.06 -14.43
N VAL A 33 2.64 -0.94 -14.28
CA VAL A 33 1.22 -0.65 -14.50
C VAL A 33 0.59 0.08 -13.32
N ARG A 34 -0.39 0.95 -13.61
CA ARG A 34 -1.17 1.63 -12.57
C ARG A 34 -2.21 0.68 -11.95
N PRO A 35 -2.44 0.75 -10.62
CA PRO A 35 -1.93 1.78 -9.71
C PRO A 35 -0.60 1.44 -9.03
N PHE A 36 -0.09 0.21 -9.18
CA PHE A 36 1.10 -0.30 -8.48
C PHE A 36 2.32 0.62 -8.58
N SER A 37 2.63 1.13 -9.77
CA SER A 37 3.81 2.00 -9.98
C SER A 37 3.76 3.33 -9.22
N ASN A 38 2.57 3.82 -8.84
CA ASN A 38 2.46 5.03 -8.03
C ASN A 38 2.39 4.68 -6.53
N ILE A 39 1.67 3.61 -6.19
CA ILE A 39 1.43 3.24 -4.79
C ILE A 39 2.70 2.68 -4.13
N VAL A 40 3.54 1.97 -4.87
CA VAL A 40 4.82 1.44 -4.33
C VAL A 40 5.73 2.54 -3.74
N GLU A 41 5.74 3.74 -4.34
CA GLU A 41 6.48 4.89 -3.84
C GLU A 41 5.80 5.54 -2.63
N ALA A 42 4.46 5.48 -2.57
CA ALA A 42 3.70 5.90 -1.41
C ALA A 42 3.99 4.99 -0.19
N GLU A 43 4.02 3.67 -0.38
CA GLU A 43 4.36 2.75 0.72
C GLU A 43 5.80 2.93 1.20
N GLN A 44 6.74 3.24 0.31
CA GLN A 44 8.09 3.61 0.74
C GLN A 44 8.07 4.89 1.59
N THR A 45 7.26 5.88 1.22
CA THR A 45 7.08 7.11 2.01
C THR A 45 6.46 6.80 3.38
N HIS A 46 5.50 5.87 3.46
CA HIS A 46 4.89 5.43 4.71
C HIS A 46 5.92 4.79 5.65
N ILE A 47 6.76 3.88 5.14
CA ILE A 47 7.88 3.29 5.88
C ILE A 47 8.81 4.38 6.43
N ASP A 48 9.15 5.37 5.61
CA ASP A 48 10.05 6.45 5.99
C ASP A 48 9.43 7.42 7.01
N MET A 49 8.10 7.49 7.09
CA MET A 49 7.39 8.21 8.14
C MET A 49 7.33 7.44 9.47
N LEU A 50 7.28 6.11 9.43
CA LEU A 50 7.23 5.27 10.64
C LEU A 50 8.60 5.13 11.32
N LYS A 51 9.67 4.99 10.53
CA LYS A 51 11.04 4.76 11.04
C LYS A 51 11.50 5.78 12.11
N PRO A 52 11.30 7.10 11.96
CA PRO A 52 11.70 8.07 12.97
C PRO A 52 10.99 7.90 14.33
N LEU A 53 9.78 7.32 14.37
CA LEU A 53 9.04 7.09 15.61
C LEU A 53 9.72 6.03 16.50
N TYR A 54 10.49 5.12 15.91
CA TYR A 54 11.26 4.15 16.69
C TYR A 54 12.35 4.83 17.50
N GLU A 55 13.11 5.73 16.87
CA GLU A 55 14.18 6.47 17.53
C GLU A 55 13.62 7.42 18.59
N SER A 56 12.56 8.18 18.29
CA SER A 56 11.99 9.16 19.22
C SER A 56 11.44 8.52 20.51
N HIS A 57 10.95 7.28 20.42
CA HIS A 57 10.44 6.52 21.57
C HIS A 57 11.45 5.53 22.17
N GLY A 58 12.70 5.50 21.68
CA GLY A 58 13.73 4.57 22.18
C GLY A 58 13.42 3.09 21.92
N ILE A 59 12.64 2.80 20.89
CA ILE A 59 12.23 1.45 20.50
C ILE A 59 13.20 0.93 19.43
N PRO A 60 13.75 -0.29 19.55
CA PRO A 60 14.61 -0.84 18.52
C PRO A 60 13.80 -1.12 17.25
N LEU A 61 14.29 -0.63 16.10
CA LEU A 61 13.71 -0.91 14.80
C LEU A 61 13.83 -2.42 14.47
N PRO A 62 12.73 -3.10 14.11
CA PRO A 62 12.80 -4.50 13.68
C PRO A 62 13.53 -4.62 12.34
N PRO A 63 14.16 -5.79 12.05
CA PRO A 63 14.75 -6.04 10.75
C PRO A 63 13.67 -6.04 9.66
N GLU A 64 14.03 -5.53 8.49
CA GLU A 64 13.19 -5.57 7.31
C GLU A 64 13.00 -7.03 6.84
N PRO A 65 11.78 -7.47 6.48
CA PRO A 65 11.54 -8.81 5.94
C PRO A 65 12.30 -9.06 4.63
N ASP A 66 12.55 -10.32 4.31
CA ASP A 66 13.15 -10.71 3.02
C ASP A 66 12.10 -10.58 1.88
N PRO A 67 12.28 -9.64 0.94
CA PRO A 67 11.33 -9.42 -0.15
C PRO A 67 11.26 -10.61 -1.13
N ALA A 68 12.26 -11.50 -1.15
CA ALA A 68 12.27 -12.67 -2.03
C ALA A 68 11.17 -13.68 -1.71
N ARG A 69 10.54 -13.58 -0.52
CA ARG A 69 9.43 -14.43 -0.09
C ARG A 69 8.07 -14.01 -0.64
N VAL A 70 8.00 -12.87 -1.33
CA VAL A 70 6.75 -12.34 -1.87
C VAL A 70 6.52 -12.90 -3.28
N GLU A 71 5.32 -13.41 -3.50
CA GLU A 71 4.86 -13.94 -4.79
C GLU A 71 3.83 -13.02 -5.43
N ALA A 72 3.95 -12.81 -6.74
CA ALA A 72 2.94 -12.07 -7.49
C ALA A 72 1.72 -12.98 -7.77
N PRO A 73 0.50 -12.41 -7.76
CA PRO A 73 -0.69 -13.10 -8.28
C PRO A 73 -0.50 -13.52 -9.75
N SER A 74 -1.32 -14.47 -10.21
CA SER A 74 -1.19 -15.03 -11.56
C SER A 74 -1.66 -14.09 -12.67
N THR A 75 -2.53 -13.13 -12.33
CA THR A 75 -3.05 -12.14 -13.28
C THR A 75 -3.06 -10.72 -12.70
N LEU A 76 -3.06 -9.72 -13.58
CA LEU A 76 -3.23 -8.32 -13.19
C LEU A 76 -4.57 -8.04 -12.50
N LEU A 77 -5.64 -8.71 -12.92
CA LEU A 77 -6.96 -8.56 -12.29
C LEU A 77 -6.97 -9.10 -10.86
N GLU A 78 -6.36 -10.26 -10.62
CA GLU A 78 -6.16 -10.78 -9.27
C GLU A 78 -5.29 -9.83 -8.44
N ALA A 79 -4.21 -9.28 -9.02
CA ALA A 79 -3.39 -8.28 -8.35
C ALA A 79 -4.19 -7.04 -7.95
N CYS A 80 -5.06 -6.52 -8.82
CA CYS A 80 -5.95 -5.40 -8.48
C CYS A 80 -6.89 -5.76 -7.31
N ARG A 81 -7.46 -6.98 -7.31
CA ARG A 81 -8.39 -7.46 -6.27
C ARG A 81 -7.68 -7.66 -4.93
N THR A 82 -6.48 -8.22 -4.95
CA THR A 82 -5.62 -8.33 -3.76
C THR A 82 -5.29 -6.95 -3.21
N GLY A 83 -4.99 -5.97 -4.07
CA GLY A 83 -4.81 -4.57 -3.64
C GLY A 83 -6.05 -4.01 -2.94
N VAL A 84 -7.26 -4.19 -3.50
CA VAL A 84 -8.51 -3.75 -2.83
C VAL A 84 -8.65 -4.37 -1.44
N ALA A 85 -8.42 -5.68 -1.30
CA ALA A 85 -8.51 -6.37 -0.01
C ALA A 85 -7.46 -5.83 0.98
N ALA A 86 -6.21 -5.67 0.51
CA ALA A 86 -5.12 -5.15 1.32
C ALA A 86 -5.42 -3.74 1.86
N GLU A 87 -5.95 -2.83 1.03
CA GLU A 87 -6.27 -1.47 1.50
C GLU A 87 -7.45 -1.45 2.49
N ILE A 88 -8.44 -2.34 2.34
CA ILE A 88 -9.53 -2.45 3.33
C ILE A 88 -8.98 -2.96 4.67
N GLU A 89 -8.12 -3.97 4.63
CA GLU A 89 -7.45 -4.52 5.82
C GLU A 89 -6.53 -3.48 6.48
N ASN A 90 -5.77 -2.72 5.69
CA ASN A 90 -4.86 -1.67 6.14
C ASN A 90 -5.63 -0.52 6.82
N VAL A 91 -6.73 -0.04 6.24
CA VAL A 91 -7.60 0.98 6.87
C VAL A 91 -8.12 0.48 8.22
N ALA A 92 -8.62 -0.75 8.29
CA ALA A 92 -9.15 -1.35 9.51
C ALA A 92 -8.06 -1.59 10.57
N MET A 93 -6.85 -1.96 10.15
CA MET A 93 -5.68 -2.04 11.00
C MET A 93 -5.39 -0.66 11.62
N TYR A 94 -5.29 0.39 10.80
CA TYR A 94 -5.04 1.74 11.33
C TYR A 94 -6.14 2.24 12.27
N ASP A 95 -7.42 1.96 11.99
CA ASP A 95 -8.52 2.30 12.90
C ASP A 95 -8.30 1.68 14.29
N ARG A 96 -7.87 0.41 14.34
CA ARG A 96 -7.54 -0.29 15.59
C ARG A 96 -6.28 0.26 16.25
N LEU A 97 -5.21 0.52 15.50
CA LEU A 97 -3.93 0.99 16.02
C LEU A 97 -4.06 2.40 16.61
N ILE A 98 -4.77 3.30 15.93
CA ILE A 98 -5.05 4.66 16.41
C ILE A 98 -5.82 4.62 17.73
N ALA A 99 -6.81 3.74 17.87
CA ALA A 99 -7.58 3.59 19.10
C ALA A 99 -6.78 2.97 20.26
N ALA A 100 -5.63 2.35 19.98
CA ALA A 100 -4.84 1.61 20.96
C ALA A 100 -3.72 2.42 21.62
N THR A 101 -3.37 3.60 21.10
CA THR A 101 -2.30 4.46 21.63
C THR A 101 -2.81 5.86 22.02
N GLN A 102 -2.05 6.54 22.88
CA GLN A 102 -2.26 7.95 23.26
C GLN A 102 -1.06 8.83 22.87
N ALA A 103 -0.01 8.27 22.25
CA ALA A 103 1.13 9.03 21.76
C ALA A 103 0.72 9.87 20.55
N GLU A 104 0.62 11.19 20.72
CA GLU A 104 0.03 12.10 19.73
C GLU A 104 0.80 12.10 18.40
N ASP A 105 2.14 12.09 18.45
CA ASP A 105 3.01 12.03 17.27
C ASP A 105 2.79 10.75 16.45
N VAL A 106 2.59 9.62 17.13
CA VAL A 106 2.27 8.34 16.50
C VAL A 106 0.87 8.38 15.91
N VAL A 107 -0.13 8.88 16.65
CA VAL A 107 -1.52 9.01 16.17
C VAL A 107 -1.58 9.84 14.89
N ASP A 108 -0.83 10.94 14.81
CA ASP A 108 -0.82 11.82 13.65
C ASP A 108 -0.24 11.12 12.41
N VAL A 109 0.85 10.37 12.56
CA VAL A 109 1.42 9.56 11.47
C VAL A 109 0.44 8.47 11.04
N LEU A 110 -0.11 7.68 11.96
CA LEU A 110 -1.06 6.61 11.65
C LEU A 110 -2.32 7.13 10.93
N LYS A 111 -2.86 8.29 11.35
CA LYS A 111 -4.00 8.93 10.67
C LYS A 111 -3.66 9.34 9.24
N ARG A 112 -2.44 9.85 9.01
CA ARG A 112 -2.00 10.24 7.67
C ARG A 112 -1.88 9.02 6.74
N LEU A 113 -1.31 7.92 7.23
CA LEU A 113 -1.19 6.67 6.47
C LEU A 113 -2.58 6.07 6.18
N GLN A 114 -3.46 6.04 7.18
CA GLN A 114 -4.85 5.64 6.99
C GLN A 114 -5.58 6.45 5.91
N ALA A 115 -5.44 7.78 5.95
CA ALA A 115 -6.09 8.66 4.99
C ALA A 115 -5.57 8.38 3.56
N ALA A 116 -4.26 8.15 3.40
CA ALA A 116 -3.69 7.77 2.11
C ALA A 116 -4.28 6.44 1.60
N SER A 117 -4.35 5.42 2.44
CA SER A 117 -4.95 4.14 2.07
C SER A 117 -6.44 4.29 1.70
N ARG A 118 -7.23 4.92 2.57
CA ARG A 118 -8.69 5.08 2.44
C ARG A 118 -9.09 5.97 1.26
N GLU A 119 -8.44 7.12 1.11
CA GLU A 119 -8.88 8.17 0.19
C GLU A 119 -8.15 8.12 -1.16
N HIS A 120 -7.02 7.40 -1.26
CA HIS A 120 -6.21 7.36 -2.47
C HIS A 120 -5.98 5.94 -2.99
N HIS A 121 -5.42 5.05 -2.17
CA HIS A 121 -5.03 3.71 -2.63
C HIS A 121 -6.25 2.84 -2.94
N LEU A 122 -7.19 2.74 -2.00
CA LEU A 122 -8.39 1.92 -2.15
C LEU A 122 -9.20 2.32 -3.40
N PRO A 123 -9.54 3.60 -3.64
CA PRO A 123 -10.20 3.99 -4.88
C PRO A 123 -9.37 3.69 -6.14
N ALA A 124 -8.04 3.77 -6.07
CA ALA A 124 -7.18 3.46 -7.21
C ALA A 124 -7.19 1.97 -7.57
N PHE A 125 -7.20 1.09 -6.57
CA PHE A 125 -7.36 -0.36 -6.76
C PHE A 125 -8.78 -0.74 -7.19
N GLN A 126 -9.82 -0.10 -6.66
CA GLN A 126 -11.20 -0.33 -7.13
C GLN A 126 -11.32 -0.03 -8.64
N ARG A 127 -10.79 1.12 -9.09
CA ARG A 127 -10.73 1.44 -10.53
C ARG A 127 -9.85 0.47 -11.33
N CYS A 128 -8.83 -0.14 -10.70
CA CYS A 128 -8.00 -1.18 -11.33
C CYS A 128 -8.85 -2.41 -11.66
N VAL A 129 -9.66 -2.87 -10.71
CA VAL A 129 -10.58 -4.00 -10.87
C VAL A 129 -11.62 -3.69 -11.95
N GLU A 130 -12.27 -2.53 -11.90
CA GLU A 130 -13.28 -2.10 -12.90
C GLU A 130 -12.74 -2.15 -14.35
N ARG A 131 -11.50 -1.69 -14.56
CA ARG A 131 -10.84 -1.75 -15.87
C ARG A 131 -10.52 -3.18 -16.31
N GLY A 132 -10.14 -4.05 -15.38
CA GLY A 132 -9.81 -5.44 -15.66
C GLY A 132 -11.04 -6.33 -15.91
N ASP A 133 -12.19 -5.99 -15.30
CA ASP A 133 -13.44 -6.72 -15.46
C ASP A 133 -14.21 -6.35 -16.74
N THR A 134 -13.83 -5.28 -17.45
CA THR A 134 -14.49 -4.86 -18.70
C THR A 134 -13.97 -5.68 -19.90
N PRO A 135 -14.78 -6.55 -20.53
CA PRO A 135 -14.35 -7.28 -21.71
C PRO A 135 -14.29 -6.33 -22.92
N GLY A 136 -13.10 -6.07 -23.46
CA GLY A 136 -12.93 -5.41 -24.77
C GLY A 136 -12.51 -3.93 -24.81
N GLY A 137 -12.05 -3.33 -23.71
CA GLY A 137 -11.67 -1.91 -23.65
C GLY A 137 -10.20 -1.59 -23.92
N GLY A 138 -9.59 -2.18 -24.96
CA GLY A 138 -8.13 -2.08 -25.20
C GLY A 138 -7.70 -1.77 -26.63
N HIS A 139 -8.55 -1.15 -27.45
CA HIS A 139 -8.13 -0.54 -28.73
C HIS A 139 -8.25 0.97 -28.64
N GLY A 140 -7.22 1.60 -28.07
CA GLY A 140 -6.99 3.03 -28.23
C GLY A 140 -6.62 3.34 -29.68
N HIS A 141 -7.62 3.48 -30.54
CA HIS A 141 -7.51 4.08 -31.85
C HIS A 141 -6.88 5.48 -31.72
N ARG A 142 -5.59 5.62 -32.04
CA ARG A 142 -5.03 6.93 -32.43
C ARG A 142 -5.45 7.22 -33.87
N GLY A 143 -6.71 7.61 -34.02
CA GLY A 143 -7.24 8.19 -35.24
C GLY A 143 -6.94 9.69 -35.31
N GLY A 144 -6.05 10.06 -36.23
CA GLY A 144 -6.21 11.30 -36.99
C GLY A 144 -5.34 12.49 -36.59
N ARG A 145 -4.29 12.73 -37.39
CA ARG A 145 -4.19 13.99 -38.14
C ARG A 145 -3.39 13.73 -39.43
N ARG A 146 -4.08 13.84 -40.56
CA ARG A 146 -3.51 13.94 -41.91
C ARG A 146 -3.24 15.41 -42.24
N SER A 147 -2.21 15.58 -43.07
CA SER A 147 -2.00 16.66 -44.05
C SER A 147 -1.48 18.02 -43.55
N ALA A 148 -0.22 18.31 -43.86
CA ALA A 148 0.14 19.16 -44.99
C ALA A 148 1.36 18.55 -45.71
#